data_AF-A0A7S4BI14-F1
#
_entry.id   AF-A0A7S4BI14-F1
#
_cell.length_a   1.000
_cell.length_b   1.000
_cell.length_c   1.000
_cell.angle_alpha   90.00
_cell.angle_beta   90.00
_cell.angle_gamma   90.00
#
_symmetry.space_group_name_H-M   'P 1'
#
loop_
_entity.id
_entity.type
_entity.pdbx_description
1 polymer ?
#
loop_
_entity_poly.entity_id
_entity_poly.type
_entity_poly.pdbx_seq_one_letter_code
_entity_poly.pdbx_strand_id
1 'polypeptide(L)'
;VGRRHSMRLQVDVGRGARESVEATPNTTVAQVLDQVCTRRQLDPAAHALKHGKKVLDGSTTIRFSGLIANSLLELVAATSSSTSAPGMVNIALQLESGERRTAKLSNELSLLQVLEQLAPESLSASATPSVVLSRPIVGVASLR
;
A
#
# COMPACT_ATOMS: atom_id res chain seq x y z
N VAL A 1 -1.86 -32.25 -11.25
CA VAL A 1 -0.70 -31.89 -10.40
C VAL A 1 -0.01 -30.69 -11.04
N GLY A 2 -0.41 -29.47 -10.64
CA GLY A 2 0.03 -28.24 -11.27
C GLY A 2 1.49 -27.95 -10.94
N ARG A 3 2.34 -27.86 -11.96
CA ARG A 3 3.73 -27.42 -11.83
C ARG A 3 3.71 -26.08 -11.12
N ARG A 4 4.26 -26.01 -9.90
CA ARG A 4 4.58 -24.73 -9.26
C ARG A 4 5.61 -24.07 -10.16
N HIS A 5 5.16 -23.19 -11.05
CA HIS A 5 6.04 -22.34 -11.85
C HIS A 5 6.61 -21.29 -10.91
N SER A 6 7.55 -21.73 -10.09
CA SER A 6 8.39 -20.89 -9.29
C SER A 6 9.43 -20.25 -10.20
N MET A 7 9.66 -18.96 -10.06
CA MET A 7 10.67 -18.23 -10.79
C MET A 7 11.70 -17.69 -9.82
N ARG A 8 12.93 -17.60 -10.30
CA ARG A 8 14.03 -17.03 -9.55
C ARG A 8 14.19 -15.57 -9.95
N LEU A 9 14.25 -14.65 -9.00
CA LEU A 9 14.57 -13.23 -9.21
C LEU A 9 15.96 -12.94 -8.65
N GLN A 10 16.67 -11.99 -9.25
CA GLN A 10 17.96 -11.51 -8.74
C GLN A 10 17.77 -10.10 -8.19
N VAL A 11 18.21 -9.84 -6.96
CA VAL A 11 18.13 -8.54 -6.32
C VAL A 11 19.53 -8.05 -5.99
N ASP A 12 19.95 -6.96 -6.60
CA ASP A 12 21.20 -6.26 -6.30
C ASP A 12 20.98 -5.41 -5.05
N VAL A 13 21.67 -5.78 -3.96
CA VAL A 13 21.52 -5.14 -2.64
C VAL A 13 22.58 -4.04 -2.43
N GLY A 14 23.32 -3.69 -3.47
CA GLY A 14 24.48 -2.79 -3.36
C GLY A 14 25.71 -3.51 -2.78
N ARG A 15 26.86 -2.85 -2.87
CA ARG A 15 28.20 -3.41 -2.52
C ARG A 15 28.59 -4.65 -3.35
N GLY A 16 28.11 -4.75 -4.59
CA GLY A 16 28.46 -5.83 -5.51
C GLY A 16 27.87 -7.20 -5.15
N ALA A 17 26.91 -7.26 -4.23
CA ALA A 17 26.31 -8.50 -3.78
C ALA A 17 24.87 -8.64 -4.31
N ARG A 18 24.61 -9.75 -5.01
CA ARG A 18 23.28 -10.09 -5.54
C ARG A 18 22.67 -11.23 -4.74
N GLU A 19 21.41 -11.10 -4.40
CA GLU A 19 20.63 -12.15 -3.77
C GLU A 19 19.68 -12.79 -4.76
N SER A 20 19.52 -14.10 -4.63
CA SER A 20 18.56 -14.84 -5.40
C SER A 20 17.33 -15.12 -4.56
N VAL A 21 16.16 -14.71 -5.07
CA VAL A 21 14.87 -14.87 -4.38
C VAL A 21 13.98 -15.78 -5.20
N GLU A 22 13.42 -16.79 -4.57
CA GLU A 22 12.42 -17.64 -5.19
C GLU A 22 11.04 -16.98 -5.03
N ALA A 23 10.37 -16.71 -6.14
CA ALA A 23 9.10 -16.02 -6.20
C ALA A 23 8.09 -16.80 -7.05
N THR A 24 6.82 -16.68 -6.72
CA THR A 24 5.74 -17.26 -7.53
C THR A 24 5.01 -16.15 -8.28
N PRO A 25 4.25 -16.43 -9.35
CA PRO A 25 3.47 -15.38 -10.03
C PRO A 25 2.47 -14.66 -9.11
N ASN A 26 2.09 -15.26 -7.97
CA ASN A 26 1.18 -14.68 -6.98
C ASN A 26 1.89 -13.96 -5.84
N THR A 27 3.21 -14.10 -5.67
CA THR A 27 3.93 -13.32 -4.65
C THR A 27 3.89 -11.83 -5.00
N THR A 28 3.80 -10.98 -4.00
CA THR A 28 3.85 -9.53 -4.18
C THR A 28 5.30 -9.05 -4.20
N VAL A 29 5.53 -7.88 -4.80
CA VAL A 29 6.84 -7.22 -4.76
C VAL A 29 7.25 -6.93 -3.32
N ALA A 30 6.31 -6.54 -2.44
CA ALA A 30 6.57 -6.35 -1.01
C ALA A 30 7.07 -7.62 -0.33
N GLN A 31 6.53 -8.81 -0.65
CA GLN A 31 7.04 -10.07 -0.09
C GLN A 31 8.46 -10.41 -0.54
N VAL A 32 8.79 -10.11 -1.80
CA VAL A 32 10.16 -10.30 -2.32
C VAL A 32 11.13 -9.33 -1.64
N LEU A 33 10.71 -8.07 -1.45
CA LEU A 33 11.47 -7.06 -0.72
C LEU A 33 11.73 -7.51 0.72
N ASP A 34 10.67 -7.93 1.43
CA ASP A 34 10.76 -8.40 2.82
C ASP A 34 11.72 -9.59 2.97
N GLN A 35 11.68 -10.56 2.05
CA GLN A 35 12.63 -11.68 2.07
C GLN A 35 14.09 -11.24 1.94
N VAL A 36 14.38 -10.22 1.12
CA VAL A 36 15.75 -9.68 0.95
C VAL A 36 16.14 -8.82 2.15
N CYS A 37 15.25 -7.95 2.59
CA CYS A 37 15.44 -7.08 3.74
C CYS A 37 15.68 -7.88 5.02
N THR A 38 14.91 -8.95 5.25
CA THR A 38 15.10 -9.86 6.38
C THR A 38 16.47 -10.53 6.36
N ARG A 39 16.95 -11.00 5.20
CA ARG A 39 18.29 -11.61 5.07
C ARG A 39 19.43 -10.61 5.29
N ARG A 40 19.20 -9.34 4.98
CA ARG A 40 20.20 -8.26 5.09
C ARG A 40 20.06 -7.42 6.37
N GLN A 41 19.09 -7.73 7.22
CA GLN A 41 18.73 -6.92 8.39
C GLN A 41 18.49 -5.45 8.03
N LEU A 42 17.86 -5.23 6.87
CA LEU A 42 17.45 -3.92 6.37
C LEU A 42 15.96 -3.71 6.65
N ASP A 43 15.57 -2.45 6.83
CA ASP A 43 14.16 -2.11 7.00
C ASP A 43 13.43 -2.11 5.65
N PRO A 44 12.43 -2.98 5.42
CA PRO A 44 11.65 -2.97 4.19
C PRO A 44 10.84 -1.69 3.99
N ALA A 45 10.54 -0.92 5.05
CA ALA A 45 9.83 0.36 4.91
C ALA A 45 10.73 1.48 4.32
N ALA A 46 12.04 1.38 4.53
CA ALA A 46 13.03 2.33 4.04
C ALA A 46 13.59 1.98 2.65
N HIS A 47 13.15 0.88 2.04
CA HIS A 47 13.68 0.37 0.77
C HIS A 47 12.56 0.06 -0.24
N ALA A 48 12.92 0.09 -1.52
CA ALA A 48 12.03 -0.28 -2.61
C ALA A 48 12.80 -1.11 -3.65
N LEU A 49 12.06 -1.91 -4.43
CA LEU A 49 12.63 -2.66 -5.55
C LEU A 49 12.44 -1.90 -6.85
N LYS A 50 13.48 -1.82 -7.67
CA LYS A 50 13.49 -1.14 -8.96
C LYS A 50 13.89 -2.12 -10.06
N HIS A 51 13.20 -2.10 -11.19
CA HIS A 51 13.55 -2.88 -12.37
C HIS A 51 13.85 -1.93 -13.54
N GLY A 52 15.11 -1.84 -13.93
CA GLY A 52 15.58 -0.91 -14.97
C GLY A 52 15.36 0.56 -14.59
N LYS A 53 14.33 1.19 -15.17
CA LYS A 53 13.96 2.60 -14.90
C LYS A 53 12.73 2.76 -14.00
N LYS A 54 12.04 1.67 -13.65
CA LYS A 54 10.76 1.71 -12.93
C LYS A 54 10.93 1.23 -11.49
N VAL A 55 10.53 2.04 -10.52
CA VAL A 55 10.32 1.59 -9.14
C VAL A 55 9.04 0.76 -9.10
N LEU A 56 9.12 -0.43 -8.53
CA LEU A 56 8.00 -1.35 -8.43
C LEU A 56 7.13 -0.99 -7.22
N ASP A 57 5.82 -1.04 -7.42
CA ASP A 57 4.85 -0.88 -6.34
C ASP A 57 4.78 -2.18 -5.51
N GLY A 58 4.88 -2.05 -4.19
CA GLY A 58 4.83 -3.16 -3.24
C GLY A 58 3.53 -3.96 -3.29
N SER A 59 2.42 -3.34 -3.73
CA SER A 59 1.11 -4.00 -3.82
C SER A 59 0.96 -4.90 -5.06
N THR A 60 1.81 -4.70 -6.08
CA THR A 60 1.74 -5.44 -7.35
C THR A 60 2.30 -6.86 -7.21
N THR A 61 1.67 -7.86 -7.83
CA THR A 61 2.20 -9.23 -7.91
C THR A 61 3.22 -9.39 -9.03
N ILE A 62 4.12 -10.39 -8.93
CA ILE A 62 5.17 -10.61 -9.92
C ILE A 62 4.62 -10.79 -11.35
N ARG A 63 3.45 -11.41 -11.50
CA ARG A 63 2.82 -11.57 -12.82
C ARG A 63 2.40 -10.23 -13.45
N PHE A 64 2.05 -9.22 -12.66
CA PHE A 64 1.63 -7.90 -13.12
C PHE A 64 2.75 -6.86 -13.09
N SER A 65 3.88 -7.16 -12.46
CA SER A 65 5.04 -6.26 -12.42
C SER A 65 5.83 -6.25 -13.73
N GLY A 66 5.59 -7.22 -14.62
CA GLY A 66 6.33 -7.39 -15.88
C GLY A 66 7.72 -8.01 -15.68
N LEU A 67 7.95 -8.66 -14.53
CA LEU A 67 9.19 -9.37 -14.25
C LEU A 67 9.17 -10.77 -14.89
N ILE A 68 10.33 -11.18 -15.37
CA ILE A 68 10.56 -12.52 -15.92
C ILE A 68 11.52 -13.29 -15.02
N ALA A 69 11.68 -14.59 -15.28
CA ALA A 69 12.68 -15.39 -14.58
C ALA A 69 14.09 -14.80 -14.80
N ASN A 70 14.83 -14.69 -13.71
CA ASN A 70 16.16 -14.08 -13.60
C ASN A 70 16.19 -12.57 -13.90
N SER A 71 15.06 -11.87 -13.83
CA SER A 71 15.05 -10.40 -13.82
C SER A 71 15.95 -9.85 -12.72
N LEU A 72 16.77 -8.87 -13.08
CA LEU A 72 17.65 -8.15 -12.15
C LEU A 72 16.91 -6.93 -11.59
N LEU A 73 16.65 -6.98 -10.30
CA LEU A 73 16.07 -5.93 -9.49
C LEU A 73 17.18 -5.20 -8.75
N GLU A 74 17.05 -3.89 -8.58
CA GLU A 74 17.91 -3.08 -7.73
C GLU A 74 17.17 -2.76 -6.44
N LEU A 75 17.80 -3.00 -5.30
CA LEU A 75 17.34 -2.47 -4.03
C LEU A 75 17.76 -1.01 -3.95
N VAL A 76 16.78 -0.12 -3.95
CA VAL A 76 17.00 1.32 -3.81
C VAL A 76 16.43 1.77 -2.47
N ALA A 77 17.04 2.79 -1.85
CA ALA A 77 16.40 3.45 -0.73
C ALA A 77 15.06 4.01 -1.22
N ALA A 78 13.98 3.72 -0.51
CA ALA A 78 12.69 4.28 -0.82
C ALA A 78 12.82 5.81 -0.65
N THR A 79 12.85 6.55 -1.76
CA THR A 79 12.54 7.98 -1.70
C THR A 79 11.16 8.06 -1.11
N SER A 80 11.01 8.81 -0.02
CA SER A 80 9.93 8.84 0.97
C SER A 80 8.52 9.17 0.43
N SER A 81 8.08 8.52 -0.65
CA SER A 81 6.88 8.87 -1.41
C SER A 81 5.93 7.71 -1.64
N SER A 82 6.17 6.50 -1.10
CA SER A 82 5.31 5.35 -1.41
C SER A 82 4.90 4.40 -0.28
N THR A 83 5.34 4.54 0.97
CA THR A 83 4.82 3.62 2.02
C THR A 83 4.67 4.19 3.44
N SER A 84 5.19 5.36 3.79
CA SER A 84 5.03 5.88 5.17
C SER A 84 5.20 7.39 5.29
N ALA A 85 4.87 8.14 4.24
CA ALA A 85 4.71 9.59 4.35
C ALA A 85 3.22 9.91 4.35
N PRO A 86 2.74 10.90 5.13
CA PRO A 86 1.35 11.33 5.10
C PRO A 86 0.99 11.73 3.67
N GLY A 87 0.36 10.80 2.96
CA GLY A 87 -0.09 10.98 1.59
C GLY A 87 -1.40 11.75 1.64
N MET A 88 -1.47 12.87 0.92
CA MET A 88 -2.75 13.56 0.73
C MET A 88 -3.64 12.72 -0.19
N VAL A 89 -4.72 12.18 0.35
CA VAL A 89 -5.78 11.47 -0.37
C VAL A 89 -6.99 12.39 -0.54
N ASN A 90 -7.65 12.34 -1.70
CA ASN A 90 -8.87 13.11 -1.93
C ASN A 90 -10.08 12.26 -1.55
N ILE A 91 -10.80 12.67 -0.49
CA ILE A 91 -11.95 11.96 0.04
C ILE A 91 -13.21 12.74 -0.32
N ALA A 92 -14.25 12.02 -0.77
CA ALA A 92 -15.56 12.57 -1.06
C ALA A 92 -16.60 11.95 -0.12
N LEU A 93 -17.31 12.80 0.63
CA LEU A 93 -18.42 12.42 1.49
C LEU A 93 -19.73 12.87 0.88
N GLN A 94 -20.67 11.95 0.79
CA GLN A 94 -22.03 12.20 0.33
C GLN A 94 -22.93 12.32 1.56
N LEU A 95 -23.53 13.50 1.76
CA LEU A 95 -24.49 13.76 2.83
C LEU A 95 -25.89 13.26 2.44
N GLU A 96 -26.73 13.03 3.44
CA GLU A 96 -28.15 12.68 3.26
C GLU A 96 -28.93 13.78 2.52
N SER A 97 -28.49 15.04 2.65
CA SER A 97 -29.03 16.18 1.90
C SER A 97 -28.81 16.10 0.39
N GLY A 98 -28.03 15.12 -0.10
CA GLY A 98 -27.61 15.03 -1.50
C GLY A 98 -26.38 15.88 -1.80
N GLU A 99 -25.84 16.62 -0.83
CA GLU A 99 -24.62 17.41 -0.97
C GLU A 99 -23.37 16.51 -0.97
N ARG A 100 -22.45 16.74 -1.91
CA ARG A 100 -21.16 16.04 -1.98
C ARG A 100 -20.03 16.96 -1.54
N ARG A 101 -19.41 16.67 -0.41
CA ARG A 101 -18.24 17.40 0.10
C ARG A 101 -16.97 16.65 -0.24
N THR A 102 -15.97 17.36 -0.75
CA THR A 102 -14.67 16.77 -1.11
C THR A 102 -13.55 17.51 -0.41
N ALA A 103 -12.63 16.77 0.22
CA ALA A 103 -11.44 17.36 0.83
C ALA A 103 -10.20 16.50 0.60
N LYS A 104 -9.05 17.16 0.51
CA LYS A 104 -7.75 16.48 0.54
C LYS A 104 -7.32 16.30 1.99
N LEU A 105 -7.26 15.06 2.44
CA LEU A 105 -6.96 14.65 3.80
C LEU A 105 -5.72 13.77 3.83
N SER A 106 -5.04 13.67 4.96
CA SER A 106 -3.95 12.69 5.08
C SER A 106 -4.52 11.28 5.25
N ASN A 107 -3.80 10.30 4.72
CA ASN A 107 -4.06 8.87 4.91
C ASN A 107 -3.91 8.39 6.37
N GLU A 108 -3.37 9.23 7.26
CA GLU A 108 -3.18 8.95 8.69
C GLU A 108 -4.40 9.32 9.54
N LEU A 109 -5.41 10.00 8.98
CA LEU A 109 -6.62 10.39 9.72
C LEU A 109 -7.56 9.20 9.88
N SER A 110 -8.07 9.04 11.11
CA SER A 110 -9.18 8.11 11.39
C SER A 110 -10.45 8.55 10.66
N LEU A 111 -11.34 7.60 10.35
CA LEU A 111 -12.63 7.91 9.71
C LEU A 111 -13.45 8.92 10.53
N LEU A 112 -13.38 8.85 11.86
CA LEU A 112 -14.01 9.82 12.74
C LEU A 112 -13.46 11.24 12.53
N GLN A 113 -12.13 11.42 12.47
CA GLN A 113 -11.53 12.73 12.21
C GLN A 113 -11.87 13.25 10.81
N VAL A 114 -11.96 12.37 9.81
CA VAL A 114 -12.44 12.71 8.47
C VAL A 114 -13.89 13.24 8.54
N LEU A 115 -14.76 12.59 9.30
CA LEU A 115 -16.15 13.02 9.47
C LEU A 115 -16.27 14.33 10.24
N GLU A 116 -15.46 14.55 11.29
CA GLU A 116 -15.42 15.82 12.02
C GLU A 116 -15.00 16.99 11.12
N GLN A 117 -14.13 16.75 10.14
CA GLN A 117 -13.69 17.77 9.20
C GLN A 117 -14.68 18.02 8.05
N LEU A 118 -15.34 16.97 7.54
CA LEU A 118 -16.24 17.12 6.38
C LEU A 118 -17.68 17.41 6.77
N ALA A 119 -18.15 16.91 7.91
CA ALA A 119 -19.55 16.96 8.29
C ALA A 119 -19.75 16.90 9.82
N PRO A 120 -19.23 17.86 10.61
CA PRO A 120 -19.41 17.90 12.06
C PRO A 120 -20.90 17.94 12.48
N GLU A 121 -21.76 18.51 11.64
CA GLU A 121 -23.20 18.56 11.87
C GLU A 121 -23.86 17.18 11.84
N SER A 122 -23.33 16.25 11.03
CA SER A 122 -23.87 14.89 10.90
C SER A 122 -23.57 14.00 12.10
N LEU A 123 -22.58 14.38 12.93
CA LEU A 123 -22.19 13.71 14.17
C LEU A 123 -23.00 14.19 15.38
N SER A 124 -23.59 15.40 15.30
CA SER A 124 -24.30 16.06 16.39
C SER A 124 -25.80 15.74 16.43
N ALA A 125 -26.34 15.23 15.32
CA ALA A 125 -27.69 14.67 15.30
C ALA A 125 -27.70 13.40 16.15
N SER A 126 -28.62 13.30 17.11
CA SER A 126 -28.80 12.19 18.08
C SER A 126 -29.12 10.81 17.45
N ALA A 127 -28.76 10.60 16.18
CA ALA A 127 -28.88 9.36 15.44
C ALA A 127 -27.49 8.72 15.31
N THR A 128 -27.42 7.39 15.46
CA THR A 128 -26.18 6.63 15.23
C THR A 128 -25.70 6.85 13.79
N PRO A 129 -24.54 7.51 13.56
CA PRO A 129 -24.07 7.74 12.20
C PRO A 129 -23.69 6.40 11.57
N SER A 130 -24.23 6.14 10.38
CA SER A 130 -23.88 4.99 9.54
C SER A 130 -23.13 5.46 8.31
N VAL A 131 -21.93 4.93 8.07
CA VAL A 131 -21.12 5.27 6.90
C VAL A 131 -21.08 4.06 5.97
N VAL A 132 -21.54 4.25 4.73
CA VAL A 132 -21.55 3.20 3.70
C VAL A 132 -20.31 3.36 2.82
N LEU A 133 -19.35 2.44 2.99
CA LEU A 133 -18.21 2.24 2.10
C LEU A 133 -18.37 0.90 1.37
N SER A 134 -17.32 0.39 0.71
CA SER A 134 -17.31 -0.96 0.12
C SER A 134 -17.67 -2.07 1.11
N ARG A 135 -17.52 -1.81 2.42
CA ARG A 135 -18.17 -2.52 3.51
C ARG A 135 -18.87 -1.48 4.41
N PRO A 136 -20.13 -1.71 4.83
CA PRO A 136 -20.81 -0.79 5.73
C PRO A 136 -20.16 -0.84 7.12
N ILE A 137 -19.91 0.34 7.69
CA ILE A 137 -19.41 0.49 9.05
C ILE A 137 -20.48 1.24 9.86
N VAL A 138 -20.87 0.66 10.99
CA VAL A 138 -21.93 1.20 11.85
C VAL A 138 -21.36 1.51 13.23
N GLY A 139 -21.68 2.70 13.74
CA GLY A 139 -21.36 3.13 15.09
C GLY A 139 -20.02 3.85 15.24
N VAL A 140 -19.98 4.80 16.17
CA VAL A 140 -18.82 5.67 16.46
C VAL A 140 -17.59 4.91 16.98
N ALA A 141 -17.78 3.77 17.65
CA ALA A 141 -16.66 2.94 18.11
C ALA A 141 -15.90 2.29 16.97
N SER A 142 -16.58 2.03 15.85
CA SER A 142 -16.01 1.41 14.65
C SER A 142 -15.32 2.40 13.72
N LEU A 143 -15.38 3.71 14.04
CA LEU A 143 -14.82 4.81 13.25
C LEU A 143 -13.51 5.36 13.83
N ARG A 144 -13.04 4.80 14.95
CA ARG A 144 -11.75 5.12 15.59
C ARG A 144 -10.56 4.46 14.90
#